data_AF-A0A9W8TNL0-F1
#
_entry.id   AF-A0A9W8TNL0-F1
#
_cell.length_a   1.000
_cell.length_b   1.000
_cell.length_c   1.000
_cell.angle_alpha   90.00
_cell.angle_beta   90.00
_cell.angle_gamma   90.00
#
_symmetry.space_group_name_H-M   'P 1'
#
loop_
_entity.id
_entity.type
_entity.pdbx_description
1 polymer ?
#
loop_
_entity_poly.entity_id
_entity_poly.type
_entity_poly.pdbx_seq_one_letter_code
_entity_poly.pdbx_strand_id
1 'polypeptide(L)'
;MVPIYDGEQNGFKIRTIDRVRADGAKYIMPLPDHVREEDSTLAIAASFEEYTRNFHGFSHGNITRKIASKSDIDIFLYGLESEDAAIILVSQLESMVRMNQGSNHGEGLSRRSKNAITFLSPKQPYRHVQVVLRLYRSISEILTGIDLDCSCVAFDGRQVYSNPRGISAIATRTNMIDLSRRGPAYEYRLWKYRKYNFEVFWDSLDRSRINPILFNPFLTKFDRVQGLGRLLLYEKELQEGISKEGKEGDDWEKQLLSRIDESGGSSSQVRGDYDPYGILSGEEVTAGTVYENLESHPDESCQHGTIQEVIEGKSSRVGNHEYLIGRVRFNQHTSGRPQITETLEPLVQGNWTDTAYVIPKGDNARERRRKRRKLEREARETGQEGRLDS
;
A
#
# COMPACT_ATOMS: atom_id res chain seq x y z
N MET A 1 -13.07 15.75 8.16
CA MET A 1 -13.26 15.33 6.76
C MET A 1 -13.99 16.44 6.02
N VAL A 2 -13.78 16.58 4.72
CA VAL A 2 -14.41 17.58 3.86
C VAL A 2 -15.38 16.85 2.93
N PRO A 3 -16.68 17.18 2.93
CA PRO A 3 -17.62 16.67 1.93
C PRO A 3 -17.29 17.25 0.55
N ILE A 4 -17.39 16.42 -0.49
CA ILE A 4 -17.05 16.82 -1.87
C ILE A 4 -18.28 17.36 -2.62
N TYR A 5 -19.47 16.83 -2.34
CA TYR A 5 -20.71 17.18 -3.03
C TYR A 5 -21.75 17.72 -2.05
N ASP A 6 -21.51 18.93 -1.55
CA ASP A 6 -22.35 19.63 -0.56
C ASP A 6 -22.79 21.05 -1.01
N GLY A 7 -22.60 21.38 -2.28
CA GLY A 7 -22.86 22.71 -2.84
C GLY A 7 -21.58 23.43 -3.29
N GLU A 8 -20.42 23.03 -2.79
CA GLU A 8 -19.12 23.64 -3.11
C GLU A 8 -18.31 22.83 -4.15
N GLN A 9 -18.91 21.81 -4.80
CA GLN A 9 -18.19 20.93 -5.73
C GLN A 9 -17.51 21.68 -6.90
N ASN A 10 -18.08 22.83 -7.32
CA ASN A 10 -17.51 23.66 -8.40
C ASN A 10 -16.19 24.35 -8.00
N GLY A 11 -15.86 24.39 -6.70
CA GLY A 11 -14.60 24.90 -6.18
C GLY A 11 -13.44 23.93 -6.30
N PHE A 12 -13.69 22.63 -6.54
CA PHE A 12 -12.66 21.61 -6.66
C PHE A 12 -12.05 21.61 -8.07
N LYS A 13 -11.15 22.56 -8.29
CA LYS A 13 -10.53 22.81 -9.58
C LYS A 13 -9.07 22.35 -9.65
N ILE A 14 -8.62 22.07 -10.85
CA ILE A 14 -7.22 21.80 -11.17
C ILE A 14 -6.38 23.06 -10.92
N ARG A 15 -5.22 22.89 -10.30
CA ARG A 15 -4.31 23.96 -9.87
C ARG A 15 -2.91 23.76 -10.45
N THR A 16 -2.82 23.80 -11.77
CA THR A 16 -1.55 23.66 -12.52
C THR A 16 -0.64 24.87 -12.28
N ILE A 17 -1.18 26.06 -12.03
CA ILE A 17 -0.38 27.26 -11.74
C ILE A 17 0.49 27.14 -10.47
N ASP A 18 0.04 26.37 -9.48
CA ASP A 18 0.79 26.18 -8.24
C ASP A 18 2.09 25.40 -8.50
N ARG A 19 2.12 24.52 -9.50
CA ARG A 19 3.34 23.88 -9.98
C ARG A 19 4.28 24.88 -10.64
N VAL A 20 3.78 25.76 -11.50
CA VAL A 20 4.62 26.75 -12.20
C VAL A 20 5.32 27.68 -11.20
N ARG A 21 4.65 27.95 -10.07
CA ARG A 21 5.21 28.71 -8.95
C ARG A 21 6.14 27.88 -8.06
N ALA A 22 5.90 26.59 -7.94
CA ALA A 22 6.78 25.68 -7.21
C ALA A 22 8.10 25.47 -7.96
N ASP A 23 9.17 25.13 -7.22
CA ASP A 23 10.44 24.74 -7.83
C ASP A 23 10.26 23.42 -8.57
N GLY A 24 10.22 23.48 -9.91
CA GLY A 24 10.05 22.32 -10.78
C GLY A 24 11.10 21.23 -10.55
N ALA A 25 12.27 21.57 -10.00
CA ALA A 25 13.31 20.60 -9.66
C ALA A 25 12.92 19.70 -8.47
N LYS A 26 11.89 20.06 -7.69
CA LYS A 26 11.38 19.30 -6.53
C LYS A 26 10.39 18.19 -6.88
N TYR A 27 9.90 18.18 -8.11
CA TYR A 27 9.02 17.12 -8.59
C TYR A 27 9.84 15.88 -8.95
N ILE A 28 9.29 14.69 -8.73
CA ILE A 28 9.83 13.39 -9.12
C ILE A 28 8.81 12.73 -10.06
N MET A 29 9.31 12.10 -11.11
CA MET A 29 8.52 11.55 -12.21
C MET A 29 7.52 12.58 -12.77
N PRO A 30 7.99 13.75 -13.26
CA PRO A 30 7.05 14.77 -13.68
C PRO A 30 6.19 14.35 -14.88
N LEU A 31 4.95 14.85 -14.97
CA LEU A 31 4.08 14.74 -16.14
C LEU A 31 4.58 15.62 -17.28
N PRO A 32 4.61 15.12 -18.53
CA PRO A 32 4.77 15.97 -19.70
C PRO A 32 3.64 17.02 -19.78
N ASP A 33 3.94 18.20 -20.30
CA ASP A 33 2.97 19.32 -20.34
C ASP A 33 1.67 18.95 -21.07
N HIS A 34 1.75 18.16 -22.14
CA HIS A 34 0.59 17.74 -22.94
C HIS A 34 -0.34 16.72 -22.26
N VAL A 35 0.11 16.07 -21.18
CA VAL A 35 -0.72 15.13 -20.39
C VAL A 35 -1.41 15.84 -19.24
N ARG A 36 -0.96 17.04 -18.88
CA ARG A 36 -1.52 17.76 -17.73
C ARG A 36 -2.90 18.30 -18.04
N GLU A 37 -3.73 18.26 -17.02
CA GLU A 37 -5.05 18.86 -17.07
C GLU A 37 -4.93 20.38 -17.07
N GLU A 38 -5.84 21.03 -17.80
CA GLU A 38 -5.88 22.47 -17.94
C GLU A 38 -6.22 23.12 -16.59
N ASP A 39 -5.52 24.21 -16.27
CA ASP A 39 -5.73 24.94 -15.02
C ASP A 39 -7.19 25.39 -14.88
N SER A 40 -7.71 25.38 -13.66
CA SER A 40 -9.07 25.83 -13.34
C SER A 40 -10.22 24.98 -13.93
N THR A 41 -9.92 23.89 -14.64
CA THR A 41 -10.91 22.84 -14.97
C THR A 41 -11.33 22.06 -13.73
N LEU A 42 -12.43 21.32 -13.81
CA LEU A 42 -12.94 20.57 -12.66
C LEU A 42 -12.07 19.33 -12.39
N ALA A 43 -11.63 19.16 -11.14
CA ALA A 43 -10.74 18.06 -10.73
C ALA A 43 -11.48 16.78 -10.30
N ILE A 44 -12.80 16.85 -10.20
CA ILE A 44 -13.71 15.80 -9.74
C ILE A 44 -14.86 15.64 -10.76
N ALA A 45 -15.73 14.64 -10.56
CA ALA A 45 -16.94 14.54 -11.38
C ALA A 45 -17.85 15.77 -11.17
N ALA A 46 -18.60 16.17 -12.21
CA ALA A 46 -19.37 17.42 -12.18
C ALA A 46 -20.54 17.39 -11.20
N SER A 47 -21.01 16.21 -10.84
CA SER A 47 -22.10 16.03 -9.88
C SER A 47 -21.97 14.72 -9.10
N PHE A 48 -22.70 14.65 -7.98
CA PHE A 48 -22.81 13.41 -7.22
C PHE A 48 -23.47 12.29 -8.03
N GLU A 49 -24.40 12.62 -8.93
CA GLU A 49 -25.02 11.65 -9.83
C GLU A 49 -23.98 11.07 -10.81
N GLU A 50 -23.14 11.92 -11.39
CA GLU A 50 -22.05 11.46 -12.25
C GLU A 50 -21.05 10.59 -11.50
N TYR A 51 -20.63 11.02 -10.30
CA TYR A 51 -19.79 10.19 -9.43
C TYR A 51 -20.42 8.83 -9.17
N THR A 52 -21.69 8.80 -8.79
CA THR A 52 -22.42 7.57 -8.44
C THR A 52 -22.51 6.63 -9.64
N ARG A 53 -22.81 7.17 -10.83
CA ARG A 53 -22.81 6.42 -12.09
C ARG A 53 -21.45 5.79 -12.38
N ASN A 54 -20.38 6.58 -12.24
CA ASN A 54 -19.00 6.12 -12.44
C ASN A 54 -18.61 5.05 -11.41
N PHE A 55 -18.98 5.25 -10.14
CA PHE A 55 -18.74 4.32 -9.05
C PHE A 55 -19.46 2.98 -9.28
N HIS A 56 -20.73 3.00 -9.69
CA HIS A 56 -21.47 1.77 -10.03
C HIS A 56 -20.88 1.06 -11.23
N GLY A 57 -20.50 1.79 -12.29
CA GLY A 57 -19.82 1.21 -13.44
C GLY A 57 -18.49 0.55 -13.06
N PHE A 58 -17.73 1.16 -12.15
CA PHE A 58 -16.48 0.61 -11.64
C PHE A 58 -16.66 -0.59 -10.69
N SER A 59 -17.72 -0.61 -9.89
CA SER A 59 -17.94 -1.64 -8.86
C SER A 59 -18.77 -2.84 -9.34
N HIS A 60 -19.63 -2.68 -10.34
CA HIS A 60 -20.58 -3.70 -10.81
C HIS A 60 -20.47 -4.00 -12.32
N GLY A 61 -19.63 -3.26 -13.07
CA GLY A 61 -19.55 -3.39 -14.53
C GLY A 61 -18.60 -4.48 -15.03
N ASN A 62 -18.60 -4.71 -16.35
CA ASN A 62 -17.67 -5.64 -17.01
C ASN A 62 -16.20 -5.26 -16.81
N ILE A 63 -15.92 -3.97 -16.63
CA ILE A 63 -14.59 -3.44 -16.29
C ILE A 63 -14.13 -4.02 -14.95
N THR A 64 -15.03 -4.11 -13.96
CA THR A 64 -14.78 -4.77 -12.69
C THR A 64 -14.31 -6.20 -12.91
N ARG A 65 -14.93 -6.99 -13.79
CA ARG A 65 -14.54 -8.40 -13.99
C ARG A 65 -13.10 -8.57 -14.50
N LYS A 66 -12.60 -7.62 -15.31
CA LYS A 66 -11.23 -7.62 -15.87
C LYS A 66 -10.19 -7.05 -14.90
N ILE A 67 -10.58 -6.09 -14.05
CA ILE A 67 -9.70 -5.47 -13.04
C ILE A 67 -9.69 -6.28 -11.73
N ALA A 68 -10.85 -6.77 -11.30
CA ALA A 68 -11.06 -7.51 -10.06
C ALA A 68 -10.35 -8.86 -10.03
N SER A 69 -10.04 -9.47 -11.17
CA SER A 69 -9.23 -10.70 -11.20
C SER A 69 -7.80 -10.51 -10.68
N LYS A 70 -7.36 -9.26 -10.45
CA LYS A 70 -6.01 -8.91 -10.02
C LYS A 70 -5.97 -8.03 -8.76
N SER A 71 -7.08 -7.91 -8.04
CA SER A 71 -7.14 -7.04 -6.85
C SER A 71 -7.92 -7.70 -5.72
N ASP A 72 -7.50 -7.42 -4.50
CA ASP A 72 -8.15 -7.80 -3.26
C ASP A 72 -9.27 -6.81 -2.87
N ILE A 73 -9.97 -7.11 -1.79
CA ILE A 73 -10.90 -6.21 -1.08
C ILE A 73 -10.37 -6.06 0.35
N ASP A 74 -9.86 -4.89 0.71
CA ASP A 74 -9.52 -4.58 2.09
C ASP A 74 -10.74 -4.06 2.86
N ILE A 75 -11.01 -4.63 4.03
CA ILE A 75 -12.05 -4.25 4.98
C ILE A 75 -11.37 -3.66 6.21
N PHE A 76 -11.72 -2.41 6.51
CA PHE A 76 -11.26 -1.68 7.69
C PHE A 76 -12.40 -1.61 8.71
N LEU A 77 -12.16 -2.07 9.94
CA LEU A 77 -13.15 -2.02 11.01
C LEU A 77 -13.00 -0.72 11.80
N TYR A 78 -14.11 -0.02 12.05
CA TYR A 78 -14.09 1.19 12.87
C TYR A 78 -15.29 1.30 13.80
N GLY A 79 -15.13 2.09 14.88
CA GLY A 79 -16.20 2.40 15.82
C GLY A 79 -16.62 1.23 16.72
N LEU A 80 -15.76 0.22 16.88
CA LEU A 80 -16.02 -0.93 17.75
C LEU A 80 -15.51 -0.69 19.17
N GLU A 81 -16.28 -1.11 20.17
CA GLU A 81 -16.01 -0.85 21.59
C GLU A 81 -15.01 -1.83 22.21
N SER A 82 -14.82 -3.01 21.60
CA SER A 82 -13.91 -4.04 22.12
C SER A 82 -13.32 -4.91 21.02
N GLU A 83 -12.22 -5.59 21.36
CA GLU A 83 -11.61 -6.60 20.48
C GLU A 83 -12.53 -7.79 20.25
N ASP A 84 -13.31 -8.19 21.26
CA ASP A 84 -14.28 -9.28 21.14
C ASP A 84 -15.38 -8.95 20.12
N ALA A 85 -15.88 -7.71 20.12
CA ALA A 85 -16.84 -7.26 19.12
C ALA A 85 -16.27 -7.31 17.70
N ALA A 86 -14.99 -6.97 17.54
CA ALA A 86 -14.28 -7.07 16.26
C ALA A 86 -14.12 -8.52 15.80
N ILE A 87 -13.77 -9.42 16.70
CA ILE A 87 -13.65 -10.85 16.40
C ILE A 87 -15.00 -11.43 15.96
N ILE A 88 -16.09 -11.10 16.67
CA ILE A 88 -17.45 -11.52 16.28
C ILE A 88 -17.80 -11.01 14.87
N LEU A 89 -17.49 -9.73 14.60
CA LEU A 89 -17.75 -9.14 13.28
C LEU A 89 -16.92 -9.81 12.18
N VAL A 90 -15.65 -10.17 12.44
CA VAL A 90 -14.83 -10.92 11.49
C VAL A 90 -15.48 -12.25 11.14
N SER A 91 -16.00 -13.00 12.11
CA SER A 91 -16.70 -14.26 11.85
C SER A 91 -17.97 -14.06 11.03
N GLN A 92 -18.74 -13.01 11.32
CA GLN A 92 -19.94 -12.65 10.53
C GLN A 92 -19.58 -12.26 9.10
N LEU A 93 -18.50 -11.49 8.92
CA LEU A 93 -17.98 -11.10 7.61
C LEU A 93 -17.58 -12.33 6.81
N GLU A 94 -16.92 -13.32 7.43
CA GLU A 94 -16.60 -14.58 6.76
C GLU A 94 -17.87 -15.26 6.26
N SER A 95 -18.88 -15.44 7.13
CA SER A 95 -20.14 -16.07 6.74
C SER A 95 -20.82 -15.36 5.57
N MET A 96 -20.86 -14.02 5.57
CA MET A 96 -21.44 -13.23 4.48
C MET A 96 -20.64 -13.37 3.18
N VAL A 97 -19.31 -13.35 3.26
CA VAL A 97 -18.43 -13.53 2.10
C VAL A 97 -18.64 -14.92 1.50
N ARG A 98 -18.65 -15.98 2.30
CA ARG A 98 -18.89 -17.35 1.83
C ARG A 98 -20.26 -17.53 1.21
N MET A 99 -21.31 -17.01 1.85
CA MET A 99 -22.67 -17.06 1.32
C MET A 99 -22.75 -16.41 -0.08
N ASN A 100 -22.15 -15.22 -0.24
CA ASN A 100 -22.11 -14.53 -1.53
C ASN A 100 -21.28 -15.28 -2.60
N GLN A 101 -20.33 -16.09 -2.18
CA GLN A 101 -19.51 -16.93 -3.06
C GLN A 101 -20.16 -18.28 -3.37
N GLY A 102 -21.27 -18.64 -2.72
CA GLY A 102 -21.87 -19.97 -2.79
C GLY A 102 -21.04 -21.06 -2.11
N SER A 103 -20.24 -20.68 -1.12
CA SER A 103 -19.38 -21.55 -0.30
C SER A 103 -19.96 -21.72 1.12
N ASN A 104 -19.56 -22.79 1.79
CA ASN A 104 -19.90 -23.00 3.20
C ASN A 104 -19.03 -22.15 4.12
N HIS A 105 -19.61 -21.74 5.25
CA HIS A 105 -18.88 -21.13 6.34
C HIS A 105 -17.84 -22.11 6.92
N GLY A 106 -16.63 -21.62 7.20
CA GLY A 106 -15.61 -22.45 7.86
C GLY A 106 -14.93 -23.47 6.95
N GLU A 107 -14.92 -23.28 5.63
CA GLU A 107 -14.31 -24.19 4.64
C GLU A 107 -12.78 -24.35 4.74
N GLY A 108 -12.09 -23.69 5.67
CA GLY A 108 -10.63 -23.74 5.74
C GLY A 108 -9.93 -22.77 4.79
N LEU A 109 -10.65 -21.79 4.25
CA LEU A 109 -10.08 -20.85 3.29
C LEU A 109 -9.71 -19.51 3.94
N SER A 110 -9.19 -19.53 5.16
CA SER A 110 -8.76 -18.32 5.88
C SER A 110 -7.25 -18.34 6.13
N ARG A 111 -6.60 -17.19 5.91
CA ARG A 111 -5.19 -16.93 6.23
C ARG A 111 -5.11 -15.81 7.24
N ARG A 112 -4.31 -15.94 8.29
CA ARG A 112 -3.97 -14.86 9.22
C ARG A 112 -2.50 -14.52 9.10
N SER A 113 -2.22 -13.26 8.83
CA SER A 113 -0.90 -12.65 8.95
C SER A 113 -0.85 -11.77 10.20
N LYS A 114 0.28 -11.10 10.41
CA LYS A 114 0.44 -10.13 11.51
C LYS A 114 -0.56 -8.98 11.45
N ASN A 115 -0.93 -8.54 10.25
CA ASN A 115 -1.68 -7.30 10.04
C ASN A 115 -3.08 -7.51 9.45
N ALA A 116 -3.42 -8.74 9.03
CA ALA A 116 -4.68 -9.00 8.35
C ALA A 116 -5.17 -10.45 8.52
N ILE A 117 -6.48 -10.64 8.39
CA ILE A 117 -7.10 -11.94 8.12
C ILE A 117 -7.66 -11.90 6.71
N THR A 118 -7.29 -12.85 5.87
CA THR A 118 -7.68 -12.93 4.47
C THR A 118 -8.56 -14.15 4.25
N PHE A 119 -9.78 -13.92 3.75
CA PHE A 119 -10.67 -14.94 3.23
C PHE A 119 -10.30 -15.21 1.77
N LEU A 120 -9.75 -16.40 1.53
CA LEU A 120 -9.33 -16.84 0.22
C LEU A 120 -10.54 -17.19 -0.65
N SER A 121 -10.62 -16.65 -1.85
CA SER A 121 -11.71 -16.95 -2.78
C SER A 121 -11.42 -18.21 -3.59
N PRO A 122 -12.26 -19.26 -3.52
CA PRO A 122 -12.02 -20.52 -4.22
C PRO A 122 -12.42 -20.50 -5.70
N LYS A 123 -13.22 -19.52 -6.14
CA LYS A 123 -13.79 -19.46 -7.49
C LYS A 123 -13.68 -18.06 -8.09
N GLN A 124 -13.28 -17.99 -9.36
CA GLN A 124 -13.42 -16.77 -10.17
C GLN A 124 -14.94 -16.50 -10.38
N PRO A 125 -15.43 -15.25 -10.38
CA PRO A 125 -14.71 -13.97 -10.34
C PRO A 125 -14.55 -13.36 -8.94
N TYR A 126 -14.67 -14.15 -7.88
CA TYR A 126 -14.63 -13.62 -6.52
C TYR A 126 -13.20 -13.27 -6.11
N ARG A 127 -13.09 -12.16 -5.36
CA ARG A 127 -11.82 -11.60 -4.90
C ARG A 127 -11.48 -12.07 -3.49
N HIS A 128 -10.20 -12.18 -3.18
CA HIS A 128 -9.77 -12.32 -1.79
C HIS A 128 -10.27 -11.12 -0.98
N VAL A 129 -10.79 -11.38 0.22
CA VAL A 129 -11.29 -10.34 1.13
C VAL A 129 -10.39 -10.31 2.35
N GLN A 130 -9.75 -9.18 2.60
CA GLN A 130 -8.78 -8.99 3.67
C GLN A 130 -9.35 -8.08 4.75
N VAL A 131 -9.59 -8.61 5.95
CA VAL A 131 -9.91 -7.81 7.12
C VAL A 131 -8.63 -7.34 7.79
N VAL A 132 -8.48 -6.03 7.88
CA VAL A 132 -7.31 -5.35 8.41
C VAL A 132 -7.35 -5.38 9.95
N LEU A 133 -6.30 -5.89 10.60
CA LEU A 133 -6.23 -6.11 12.07
C LEU A 133 -5.88 -4.85 12.89
N ARG A 134 -6.56 -3.74 12.58
CA ARG A 134 -6.50 -2.50 13.34
C ARG A 134 -7.91 -1.97 13.56
N LEU A 135 -8.18 -1.55 14.80
CA LEU A 135 -9.44 -0.90 15.13
C LEU A 135 -9.28 0.60 15.00
N TYR A 136 -10.04 1.16 14.06
CA TYR A 136 -10.07 2.60 13.84
C TYR A 136 -11.22 3.22 14.64
N ARG A 137 -11.07 4.47 15.08
CA ARG A 137 -12.14 5.20 15.78
C ARG A 137 -13.16 5.79 14.80
N SER A 138 -12.72 6.14 13.60
CA SER A 138 -13.55 6.79 12.59
C SER A 138 -12.98 6.63 11.18
N ILE A 139 -13.81 6.91 10.18
CA ILE A 139 -13.40 7.03 8.77
C ILE A 139 -12.24 8.03 8.61
N SER A 140 -12.24 9.13 9.37
CA SER A 140 -11.18 10.12 9.31
C SER A 140 -9.82 9.56 9.76
N GLU A 141 -9.80 8.64 10.72
CA GLU A 141 -8.56 7.98 11.14
C GLU A 141 -8.04 7.05 10.04
N ILE A 142 -8.93 6.28 9.39
CA ILE A 142 -8.58 5.43 8.24
C ILE A 142 -7.93 6.28 7.15
N LEU A 143 -8.60 7.36 6.73
CA LEU A 143 -8.08 8.25 5.69
C LEU A 143 -6.77 8.94 6.08
N THR A 144 -6.49 9.12 7.37
CA THR A 144 -5.23 9.71 7.85
C THR A 144 -4.09 8.68 7.83
N GLY A 145 -4.41 7.40 8.00
CA GLY A 145 -3.44 6.29 7.93
C GLY A 145 -3.02 5.90 6.51
N ILE A 146 -3.72 6.35 5.47
CA ILE A 146 -3.34 6.08 4.08
C ILE A 146 -2.02 6.78 3.75
N ASP A 147 -1.10 6.11 3.08
CA ASP A 147 0.21 6.70 2.76
C ASP A 147 0.21 7.54 1.48
N LEU A 148 -0.74 7.30 0.57
CA LEU A 148 -0.89 8.01 -0.69
C LEU A 148 -2.00 9.07 -0.64
N ASP A 149 -1.66 10.33 -0.90
CA ASP A 149 -2.58 11.46 -0.70
C ASP A 149 -3.82 11.39 -1.60
N CYS A 150 -3.65 11.15 -2.90
CA CYS A 150 -4.77 11.08 -3.84
C CYS A 150 -5.78 9.96 -3.54
N SER A 151 -5.39 8.96 -2.74
CA SER A 151 -6.26 7.86 -2.30
C SER A 151 -7.06 8.18 -1.04
N CYS A 152 -6.90 9.39 -0.46
CA CYS A 152 -7.59 9.80 0.75
C CYS A 152 -9.04 10.23 0.48
N VAL A 153 -9.84 9.35 -0.10
CA VAL A 153 -11.24 9.57 -0.45
C VAL A 153 -12.08 8.45 0.14
N ALA A 154 -13.22 8.79 0.75
CA ALA A 154 -14.19 7.84 1.29
C ALA A 154 -15.57 8.10 0.70
N PHE A 155 -16.34 7.04 0.46
CA PHE A 155 -17.74 7.12 0.09
C PHE A 155 -18.56 6.28 1.06
N ASP A 156 -19.50 6.90 1.77
CA ASP A 156 -20.32 6.23 2.79
C ASP A 156 -21.65 5.68 2.24
N GLY A 157 -21.82 5.71 0.91
CA GLY A 157 -23.08 5.35 0.22
C GLY A 157 -24.01 6.55 0.00
N ARG A 158 -23.78 7.69 0.65
CA ARG A 158 -24.61 8.91 0.55
C ARG A 158 -23.80 10.14 0.15
N GLN A 159 -22.53 10.20 0.53
CA GLN A 159 -21.66 11.34 0.33
C GLN A 159 -20.20 10.91 0.19
N VAL A 160 -19.47 11.67 -0.62
CA VAL A 160 -18.03 11.49 -0.80
C VAL A 160 -17.30 12.48 0.09
N TYR A 161 -16.31 11.98 0.83
CA TYR A 161 -15.46 12.76 1.70
C TYR A 161 -14.00 12.64 1.29
N SER A 162 -13.22 13.66 1.61
CA SER A 162 -11.76 13.59 1.58
C SER A 162 -11.16 14.30 2.81
N ASN A 163 -9.84 14.24 2.97
CA ASN A 163 -9.11 15.08 3.92
C ASN A 163 -8.38 16.19 3.14
N PRO A 164 -7.87 17.25 3.80
CA PRO A 164 -7.24 18.36 3.10
C PRO A 164 -6.09 17.95 2.17
N ARG A 165 -5.28 16.94 2.54
CA ARG A 165 -4.19 16.44 1.68
C ARG A 165 -4.69 15.74 0.42
N GLY A 166 -5.76 14.96 0.52
CA GLY A 166 -6.37 14.30 -0.64
C GLY A 166 -6.97 15.30 -1.60
N ILE A 167 -7.65 16.33 -1.08
CA ILE A 167 -8.18 17.44 -1.88
C ILE A 167 -7.05 18.16 -2.60
N SER A 168 -5.97 18.53 -1.89
CA SER A 168 -4.80 19.16 -2.49
C SER A 168 -4.20 18.28 -3.57
N ALA A 169 -4.02 16.98 -3.33
CA ALA A 169 -3.43 16.07 -4.30
C ALA A 169 -4.28 15.88 -5.55
N ILE A 170 -5.62 15.84 -5.41
CA ILE A 170 -6.56 15.78 -6.53
C ILE A 170 -6.50 17.09 -7.34
N ALA A 171 -6.53 18.24 -6.67
CA ALA A 171 -6.49 19.55 -7.31
C ALA A 171 -5.15 19.81 -8.03
N THR A 172 -4.01 19.46 -7.43
CA THR A 172 -2.68 19.70 -8.03
C THR A 172 -2.18 18.53 -8.86
N ARG A 173 -2.94 17.43 -8.93
CA ARG A 173 -2.50 16.16 -9.54
C ARG A 173 -1.12 15.72 -9.03
N THR A 174 -0.87 15.89 -7.74
CA THR A 174 0.45 15.67 -7.12
C THR A 174 0.32 15.01 -5.75
N ASN A 175 1.01 13.89 -5.53
CA ASN A 175 1.21 13.28 -4.23
C ASN A 175 2.45 13.86 -3.55
N MET A 176 2.34 14.26 -2.28
CA MET A 176 3.47 14.76 -1.52
C MET A 176 4.22 13.59 -0.86
N ILE A 177 5.55 13.65 -0.83
CA ILE A 177 6.33 12.69 -0.04
C ILE A 177 6.20 13.03 1.44
N ASP A 178 5.56 12.15 2.21
CA ASP A 178 5.48 12.17 3.67
C ASP A 178 6.06 10.87 4.23
N LEU A 179 7.33 10.91 4.65
CA LEU A 179 8.03 9.75 5.19
C LEU A 179 7.44 9.26 6.52
N SER A 180 6.67 10.08 7.24
CA SER A 180 6.01 9.67 8.49
C SER A 180 4.85 8.69 8.26
N ARG A 181 4.34 8.63 7.02
CA ARG A 181 3.23 7.78 6.60
C ARG A 181 3.66 6.69 5.61
N ARG A 182 4.94 6.50 5.38
CA ARG A 182 5.43 5.56 4.37
C ARG A 182 5.05 4.11 4.67
N GLY A 183 4.16 3.50 3.89
CA GLY A 183 3.95 2.04 3.94
C GLY A 183 5.07 1.23 3.25
N PRO A 184 5.07 -0.10 3.32
CA PRO A 184 6.08 -0.96 2.66
C PRO A 184 6.13 -0.77 1.14
N ALA A 185 4.96 -0.62 0.51
CA ALA A 185 4.83 -0.46 -0.94
C ALA A 185 4.71 1.02 -1.37
N TYR A 186 5.19 1.97 -0.55
CA TYR A 186 4.97 3.40 -0.80
C TYR A 186 5.59 3.89 -2.11
N GLU A 187 6.88 3.61 -2.35
CA GLU A 187 7.60 3.98 -3.58
C GLU A 187 6.88 3.43 -4.82
N TYR A 188 6.45 2.17 -4.74
CA TYR A 188 5.72 1.51 -5.81
C TYR A 188 4.34 2.16 -6.03
N ARG A 189 3.60 2.48 -4.97
CA ARG A 189 2.29 3.16 -5.07
C ARG A 189 2.42 4.55 -5.70
N LEU A 190 3.43 5.31 -5.33
CA LEU A 190 3.73 6.60 -5.94
C LEU A 190 3.97 6.45 -7.45
N TRP A 191 4.79 5.49 -7.87
CA TRP A 191 5.01 5.19 -9.29
C TRP A 191 3.75 4.68 -10.01
N LYS A 192 2.99 3.78 -9.38
CA LYS A 192 1.74 3.25 -9.94
C LYS A 192 0.75 4.38 -10.20
N TYR A 193 0.54 5.27 -9.23
CA TYR A 193 -0.39 6.39 -9.36
C TYR A 193 0.11 7.49 -10.30
N ARG A 194 1.41 7.54 -10.59
CA ARG A 194 1.94 8.36 -11.67
C ARG A 194 1.42 7.96 -13.05
N LYS A 195 1.07 6.70 -13.28
CA LYS A 195 0.38 6.27 -14.51
C LYS A 195 -1.06 6.82 -14.62
N TYR A 196 -1.64 7.22 -13.51
CA TYR A 196 -2.97 7.84 -13.41
C TYR A 196 -2.88 9.37 -13.27
N ASN A 197 -1.84 9.95 -13.86
CA ASN A 197 -1.59 11.40 -13.88
C ASN A 197 -1.44 12.04 -12.49
N PHE A 198 -0.84 11.34 -11.52
CA PHE A 198 -0.42 11.95 -10.26
C PHE A 198 1.11 12.03 -10.15
N GLU A 199 1.66 13.24 -10.20
CA GLU A 199 3.07 13.49 -9.98
C GLU A 199 3.48 13.25 -8.52
N VAL A 200 4.77 13.27 -8.26
CA VAL A 200 5.31 13.18 -6.90
C VAL A 200 6.08 14.45 -6.61
N PHE A 201 5.86 15.05 -5.45
CA PHE A 201 6.60 16.23 -5.00
C PHE A 201 7.31 15.96 -3.68
N TRP A 202 8.56 16.39 -3.59
CA TRP A 202 9.31 16.33 -2.34
C TRP A 202 10.12 17.60 -2.11
N ASP A 203 9.71 18.38 -1.11
CA ASP A 203 10.34 19.67 -0.77
C ASP A 203 11.84 19.54 -0.49
N SER A 204 12.25 18.45 0.15
CA SER A 204 13.67 18.20 0.47
C SER A 204 14.48 17.63 -0.70
N LEU A 205 13.91 17.49 -1.90
CA LEU A 205 14.65 17.01 -3.06
C LEU A 205 15.72 18.01 -3.48
N ASP A 206 16.97 17.55 -3.50
CA ASP A 206 18.09 18.27 -4.08
C ASP A 206 18.66 17.48 -5.26
N ARG A 207 18.34 17.92 -6.48
CA ARG A 207 18.80 17.27 -7.71
C ARG A 207 20.31 17.42 -7.95
N SER A 208 20.95 18.44 -7.37
CA SER A 208 22.39 18.69 -7.55
C SER A 208 23.25 17.61 -6.88
N ARG A 209 22.70 16.92 -5.88
CA ARG A 209 23.37 15.85 -5.13
C ARG A 209 23.20 14.47 -5.76
N ILE A 210 22.40 14.34 -6.82
CA ILE A 210 22.16 13.09 -7.52
C ILE A 210 23.27 12.87 -8.54
N ASN A 211 23.96 11.73 -8.50
CA ASN A 211 24.84 11.33 -9.59
C ASN A 211 24.03 10.57 -10.65
N PRO A 212 23.83 11.13 -11.87
CA PRO A 212 23.00 10.51 -12.89
C PRO A 212 23.49 9.12 -13.33
N ILE A 213 24.79 8.83 -13.19
CA ILE A 213 25.40 7.55 -13.58
C ILE A 213 24.93 6.41 -12.66
N LEU A 214 24.56 6.71 -11.41
CA LEU A 214 24.10 5.71 -10.44
C LEU A 214 22.70 5.14 -10.75
N PHE A 215 21.94 5.80 -11.62
CA PHE A 215 20.55 5.43 -11.95
C PHE A 215 20.41 5.04 -13.41
N ASN A 216 21.42 4.35 -13.96
CA ASN A 216 21.30 3.70 -15.26
C ASN A 216 20.51 2.38 -15.07
N PRO A 217 19.32 2.23 -15.68
CA PRO A 217 18.47 1.06 -15.50
C PRO A 217 19.09 -0.25 -16.00
N PHE A 218 20.07 -0.18 -16.90
CA PHE A 218 20.80 -1.34 -17.40
C PHE A 218 21.92 -1.81 -16.45
N LEU A 219 22.36 -0.96 -15.51
CA LEU A 219 23.48 -1.24 -14.59
C LEU A 219 23.03 -1.39 -13.13
N THR A 220 21.99 -0.67 -12.73
CA THR A 220 21.52 -0.64 -11.35
C THR A 220 20.35 -1.59 -11.18
N LYS A 221 20.54 -2.60 -10.34
CA LYS A 221 19.47 -3.55 -10.04
C LYS A 221 18.48 -2.96 -9.01
N PHE A 222 17.18 -3.13 -9.25
CA PHE A 222 16.07 -2.57 -8.46
C PHE A 222 16.01 -3.04 -7.00
N ASP A 223 16.40 -4.29 -6.76
CA ASP A 223 16.59 -4.92 -5.43
C ASP A 223 17.58 -4.13 -4.56
N ARG A 224 18.57 -3.48 -5.18
CA ARG A 224 19.65 -2.77 -4.48
C ARG A 224 19.35 -1.32 -4.18
N VAL A 225 18.22 -0.79 -4.64
CA VAL A 225 17.81 0.60 -4.44
C VAL A 225 16.49 0.69 -3.69
N GLN A 226 16.45 1.59 -2.70
CA GLN A 226 15.27 1.91 -1.90
C GLN A 226 15.07 3.43 -1.85
N GLY A 227 13.90 3.86 -1.41
CA GLY A 227 13.58 5.27 -1.19
C GLY A 227 13.72 6.14 -2.42
N LEU A 228 14.35 7.30 -2.28
CA LEU A 228 14.53 8.24 -3.38
C LEU A 228 15.24 7.58 -4.56
N GLY A 229 16.25 6.73 -4.32
CA GLY A 229 16.98 6.06 -5.40
C GLY A 229 16.07 5.19 -6.27
N ARG A 230 15.07 4.53 -5.66
CA ARG A 230 14.06 3.75 -6.38
C ARG A 230 13.12 4.64 -7.19
N LEU A 231 12.68 5.76 -6.63
CA LEU A 231 11.84 6.73 -7.35
C LEU A 231 12.56 7.38 -8.55
N LEU A 232 13.86 7.67 -8.41
CA LEU A 232 14.68 8.22 -9.50
C LEU A 232 14.90 7.19 -10.61
N LEU A 233 15.02 5.91 -10.25
CA LEU A 233 15.07 4.84 -11.23
C LEU A 233 13.76 4.74 -12.02
N TYR A 234 12.60 4.80 -11.33
CA TYR A 234 11.30 4.91 -12.00
C TYR A 234 11.16 6.15 -12.89
N GLU A 235 11.69 7.30 -12.47
CA GLU A 235 11.71 8.52 -13.29
C GLU A 235 12.51 8.32 -14.58
N LYS A 236 13.69 7.69 -14.48
CA LYS A 236 14.52 7.37 -15.66
C LYS A 236 13.82 6.40 -16.60
N GLU A 237 13.21 5.36 -16.05
CA GLU A 237 12.41 4.40 -16.83
C GLU A 237 11.24 5.07 -17.55
N LEU A 238 10.52 5.98 -16.90
CA LEU A 238 9.45 6.73 -17.56
C LEU A 238 9.99 7.63 -18.67
N GLN A 239 11.17 8.24 -18.49
CA GLN A 239 11.84 9.04 -19.53
C GLN A 239 12.26 8.18 -20.74
N GLU A 240 12.77 6.98 -20.51
CA GLU A 240 13.21 6.05 -21.56
C GLU A 240 12.01 5.33 -22.23
N GLY A 241 11.03 4.94 -21.43
CA GLY A 241 9.82 4.20 -21.79
C GLY A 241 8.70 5.03 -22.44
N ILE A 242 8.73 6.36 -22.36
CA ILE A 242 7.96 7.24 -23.28
C ILE A 242 8.25 6.89 -24.76
N SER A 243 9.36 6.19 -25.04
CA SER A 243 9.71 5.68 -26.38
C SER A 243 9.12 4.30 -26.73
N LYS A 244 8.45 3.59 -25.79
CA LYS A 244 8.04 2.18 -25.94
C LYS A 244 6.61 1.94 -25.44
N GLU A 245 5.60 2.37 -26.21
CA GLU A 245 4.20 1.96 -25.98
C GLU A 245 3.93 0.56 -26.59
N GLY A 246 3.22 -0.33 -25.87
CA GLY A 246 2.78 -1.65 -26.36
C GLY A 246 3.04 -2.84 -25.43
N LYS A 247 2.99 -4.08 -25.97
CA LYS A 247 3.13 -5.35 -25.21
C LYS A 247 4.45 -5.48 -24.43
N GLU A 248 5.52 -4.83 -24.88
CA GLU A 248 6.79 -4.77 -24.15
C GLU A 248 6.65 -4.06 -22.80
N GLY A 249 5.71 -3.11 -22.72
CA GLY A 249 5.24 -2.40 -21.53
C GLY A 249 4.74 -3.33 -20.40
N ASP A 250 3.89 -4.28 -20.76
CA ASP A 250 3.21 -5.13 -19.80
C ASP A 250 4.12 -6.25 -19.26
N ASP A 251 5.01 -6.78 -20.11
CA ASP A 251 5.95 -7.85 -19.71
C ASP A 251 7.10 -7.32 -18.85
N TRP A 252 7.56 -6.09 -19.09
CA TRP A 252 8.52 -5.46 -18.19
C TRP A 252 7.89 -5.19 -16.82
N GLU A 253 6.62 -4.75 -16.75
CA GLU A 253 5.96 -4.49 -15.48
C GLU A 253 5.90 -5.78 -14.66
N LYS A 254 5.52 -6.90 -15.26
CA LYS A 254 5.61 -8.22 -14.59
C LYS A 254 7.03 -8.55 -14.13
N GLN A 255 8.05 -8.22 -14.92
CA GLN A 255 9.44 -8.49 -14.57
C GLN A 255 9.94 -7.57 -13.44
N LEU A 256 9.60 -6.29 -13.43
CA LEU A 256 9.83 -5.37 -12.33
C LEU A 256 9.09 -5.86 -11.08
N LEU A 257 7.83 -6.26 -11.23
CA LEU A 257 7.00 -6.71 -10.14
C LEU A 257 7.61 -7.96 -9.45
N SER A 258 8.20 -8.86 -10.24
CA SER A 258 8.94 -10.02 -9.74
C SER A 258 10.29 -9.69 -9.08
N ARG A 259 10.86 -8.51 -9.32
CA ARG A 259 12.18 -8.07 -8.81
C ARG A 259 12.11 -7.18 -7.58
N ILE A 260 10.93 -6.71 -7.18
CA ILE A 260 10.74 -5.90 -5.96
C ILE A 260 10.51 -6.79 -4.72
N ASP A 261 10.41 -8.11 -4.91
CA ASP A 261 10.19 -9.13 -3.87
C ASP A 261 11.44 -9.46 -3.04
N GLU A 262 12.10 -8.45 -2.47
CA GLU A 262 13.32 -8.60 -1.66
C GLU A 262 13.27 -7.76 -0.37
N SER A 263 12.24 -7.97 0.46
CA SER A 263 12.39 -7.80 1.89
C SER A 263 12.73 -9.16 2.49
N GLY A 264 13.91 -9.31 3.08
CA GLY A 264 14.28 -10.44 3.95
C GLY A 264 13.47 -10.47 5.26
N GLY A 265 12.16 -10.37 5.12
CA GLY A 265 11.10 -10.32 6.10
C GLY A 265 9.82 -10.35 5.28
N SER A 266 9.02 -11.40 5.48
CA SER A 266 7.71 -11.61 4.88
C SER A 266 6.96 -10.29 4.69
N SER A 267 6.87 -9.84 3.43
CA SER A 267 5.84 -8.92 3.00
C SER A 267 5.62 -9.10 1.51
N SER A 268 4.78 -10.08 1.18
CA SER A 268 3.52 -9.84 0.48
C SER A 268 3.40 -8.45 -0.15
N GLN A 269 3.55 -8.45 -1.46
CA GLN A 269 3.02 -7.52 -2.48
C GLN A 269 4.12 -6.92 -3.33
N VAL A 270 4.43 -7.59 -4.45
CA VAL A 270 4.54 -6.93 -5.76
C VAL A 270 4.09 -7.86 -6.92
N ARG A 271 4.14 -9.19 -6.80
CA ARG A 271 3.12 -10.04 -7.47
C ARG A 271 1.83 -9.93 -6.67
N GLY A 272 0.66 -10.07 -7.31
CA GLY A 272 -0.57 -10.26 -6.54
C GLY A 272 -0.30 -11.35 -5.51
N ASP A 273 -0.77 -11.20 -4.26
CA ASP A 273 -0.41 -12.04 -3.11
C ASP A 273 -0.70 -13.55 -3.30
N TYR A 274 -1.17 -13.94 -4.49
CA TYR A 274 -1.68 -15.24 -4.88
C TYR A 274 -1.05 -15.81 -6.16
N ASP A 275 -0.16 -15.05 -6.84
CA ASP A 275 0.59 -15.53 -8.02
C ASP A 275 1.64 -16.62 -7.69
N PRO A 276 2.24 -16.69 -6.48
CA PRO A 276 3.10 -17.82 -6.10
C PRO A 276 2.34 -19.13 -5.84
N TYR A 277 1.01 -19.11 -5.69
CA TYR A 277 0.22 -20.27 -5.25
C TYR A 277 -0.55 -20.99 -6.37
N GLY A 278 -0.26 -20.69 -7.64
CA GLY A 278 -0.75 -21.48 -8.77
C GLY A 278 -2.28 -21.50 -8.93
N ILE A 279 -3.01 -20.52 -8.37
CA ILE A 279 -4.44 -20.34 -8.60
C ILE A 279 -4.61 -19.72 -10.00
N LEU A 280 -4.44 -20.55 -11.02
CA LEU A 280 -4.63 -20.16 -12.41
C LEU A 280 -6.10 -19.84 -12.68
N SER A 281 -6.32 -18.81 -13.49
CA SER A 281 -7.64 -18.41 -13.97
C SER A 281 -8.35 -19.59 -14.67
N GLY A 282 -9.33 -20.22 -14.02
CA GLY A 282 -10.27 -21.15 -14.67
C GLY A 282 -10.61 -22.43 -13.91
N GLU A 283 -9.90 -22.78 -12.84
CA GLU A 283 -10.16 -24.03 -12.09
C GLU A 283 -10.82 -23.74 -10.73
N GLU A 284 -11.74 -24.61 -10.31
CA GLU A 284 -12.29 -24.58 -8.95
C GLU A 284 -11.22 -25.04 -7.96
N VAL A 285 -10.91 -24.21 -6.96
CA VAL A 285 -9.91 -24.55 -5.95
C VAL A 285 -10.59 -25.00 -4.66
N THR A 286 -10.14 -26.12 -4.11
CA THR A 286 -10.60 -26.62 -2.80
C THR A 286 -9.63 -26.20 -1.69
N ALA A 287 -10.08 -26.23 -0.43
CA ALA A 287 -9.19 -25.98 0.70
C ALA A 287 -7.96 -26.90 0.70
N GLY A 288 -8.13 -28.19 0.36
CA GLY A 288 -7.03 -29.14 0.23
C GLY A 288 -5.98 -28.68 -0.79
N THR A 289 -6.41 -28.29 -1.99
CA THR A 289 -5.51 -27.80 -3.05
C THR A 289 -4.80 -26.50 -2.66
N VAL A 290 -5.49 -25.59 -1.98
CA VAL A 290 -4.88 -24.37 -1.44
C VAL A 290 -3.81 -24.73 -0.40
N TYR A 291 -4.10 -25.65 0.51
CA TYR A 291 -3.17 -26.06 1.55
C TYR A 291 -1.95 -26.80 1.01
N GLU A 292 -2.10 -27.71 0.05
CA GLU A 292 -0.98 -28.40 -0.62
C GLU A 292 -0.03 -27.39 -1.30
N ASN A 293 -0.58 -26.36 -1.95
CA ASN A 293 0.22 -25.27 -2.55
C ASN A 293 0.89 -24.36 -1.50
N LEU A 294 0.26 -24.17 -0.33
CA LEU A 294 0.83 -23.41 0.77
C LEU A 294 1.92 -24.19 1.53
N GLU A 295 1.77 -25.50 1.70
CA GLU A 295 2.76 -26.37 2.31
C GLU A 295 4.05 -26.46 1.47
N SER A 296 3.92 -26.34 0.14
CA SER A 296 5.06 -26.26 -0.78
C SER A 296 5.74 -24.88 -0.82
N HIS A 297 5.11 -23.83 -0.27
CA HIS A 297 5.64 -22.47 -0.16
C HIS A 297 5.39 -21.88 1.24
N PRO A 298 6.04 -22.43 2.28
CA PRO A 298 5.76 -22.05 3.65
C PRO A 298 6.09 -20.58 3.90
N ASP A 299 5.06 -19.76 4.08
CA ASP A 299 5.19 -18.46 4.74
C ASP A 299 5.22 -18.71 6.25
N GLU A 300 6.44 -18.72 6.82
CA GLU A 300 6.68 -18.98 8.24
C GLU A 300 5.97 -18.00 9.18
N SER A 301 5.45 -16.87 8.67
CA SER A 301 4.81 -15.82 9.46
C SER A 301 3.27 -15.86 9.47
N CYS A 302 2.65 -16.83 8.80
CA CYS A 302 1.20 -16.91 8.64
C CYS A 302 0.58 -18.17 9.25
N GLN A 303 -0.71 -18.07 9.61
CA GLN A 303 -1.56 -19.21 9.96
C GLN A 303 -2.62 -19.41 8.89
N HIS A 304 -2.98 -20.66 8.63
CA HIS A 304 -4.02 -21.05 7.67
C HIS A 304 -5.00 -22.00 8.35
N GLY A 305 -6.27 -21.95 7.95
CA GLY A 305 -7.29 -22.77 8.60
C GLY A 305 -8.71 -22.29 8.33
N THR A 306 -9.63 -22.87 9.08
CA THR A 306 -10.97 -22.31 9.31
C THR A 306 -10.87 -20.96 10.01
N ILE A 307 -11.94 -20.18 9.96
CA ILE A 307 -11.97 -18.88 10.65
C ILE A 307 -11.74 -19.02 12.16
N GLN A 308 -12.25 -20.10 12.76
CA GLN A 308 -12.07 -20.38 14.19
C GLN A 308 -10.60 -20.66 14.51
N GLU A 309 -9.95 -21.52 13.73
CA GLU A 309 -8.54 -21.89 13.95
C GLU A 309 -7.61 -20.68 13.82
N VAL A 310 -7.85 -19.80 12.83
CA VAL A 310 -7.01 -18.60 12.68
C VAL A 310 -7.29 -17.54 13.75
N ILE A 311 -8.52 -17.46 14.26
CA ILE A 311 -8.90 -16.55 15.36
C ILE A 311 -8.32 -17.02 16.69
N GLU A 312 -8.42 -18.31 17.02
CA GLU A 312 -7.94 -18.87 18.28
C GLU A 312 -6.42 -19.07 18.30
N GLY A 313 -5.84 -19.37 17.13
CA GLY A 313 -4.43 -19.72 16.96
C GLY A 313 -4.08 -21.10 17.52
N LYS A 314 -2.83 -21.53 17.29
CA LYS A 314 -2.33 -22.82 17.79
C LYS A 314 -1.92 -22.75 19.26
N SER A 315 -2.21 -23.82 20.01
CA SER A 315 -1.73 -24.00 21.40
C SER A 315 -0.30 -24.53 21.44
N SER A 316 0.65 -23.65 21.75
CA SER A 316 1.98 -23.88 22.37
C SER A 316 3.20 -24.45 21.59
N ARG A 317 4.35 -23.80 21.89
CA ARG A 317 5.79 -24.15 21.86
C ARG A 317 6.28 -25.21 20.87
N VAL A 318 6.69 -24.77 19.67
CA VAL A 318 7.68 -25.50 18.87
C VAL A 318 8.64 -24.52 18.18
N GLY A 319 9.93 -24.61 18.54
CA GLY A 319 11.05 -24.12 17.72
C GLY A 319 11.32 -22.61 17.71
N ASN A 320 12.50 -22.24 17.21
CA ASN A 320 13.05 -20.88 17.11
C ASN A 320 12.39 -20.01 16.01
N HIS A 321 11.21 -20.38 15.50
CA HIS A 321 10.51 -19.63 14.46
C HIS A 321 9.40 -18.77 15.08
N GLU A 322 9.34 -17.49 14.72
CA GLU A 322 8.43 -16.48 15.26
C GLU A 322 7.02 -16.63 14.65
N TYR A 323 6.32 -17.72 14.96
CA TYR A 323 4.95 -17.92 14.51
C TYR A 323 3.98 -16.99 15.24
N LEU A 324 2.89 -16.61 14.57
CA LEU A 324 1.72 -16.06 15.27
C LEU A 324 1.22 -17.12 16.25
N ILE A 325 1.07 -16.76 17.54
CA ILE A 325 0.65 -17.69 18.60
C ILE A 325 -0.60 -17.13 19.28
N GLY A 326 -1.54 -18.02 19.58
CA GLY A 326 -2.74 -17.68 20.34
C GLY A 326 -3.72 -16.77 19.61
N ARG A 327 -4.66 -16.21 20.39
CA ARG A 327 -5.81 -15.47 19.91
C ARG A 327 -5.42 -14.26 19.04
N VAL A 328 -6.24 -13.94 18.04
CA VAL A 328 -6.14 -12.69 17.29
C VAL A 328 -6.20 -11.50 18.23
N ARG A 329 -5.33 -10.52 17.97
CA ARG A 329 -5.30 -9.23 18.65
C ARG A 329 -5.42 -8.14 17.58
N PHE A 330 -6.10 -7.05 17.93
CA PHE A 330 -6.17 -5.89 17.07
C PHE A 330 -5.27 -4.78 17.59
N ASN A 331 -4.59 -4.07 16.69
CA ASN A 331 -3.81 -2.90 17.07
C ASN A 331 -4.78 -1.76 17.40
N GLN A 332 -4.75 -1.28 18.64
CA GLN A 332 -5.70 -0.28 19.15
C GLN A 332 -5.14 1.16 19.22
N HIS A 333 -3.85 1.40 18.94
CA HIS A 333 -3.28 2.72 19.19
C HIS A 333 -1.94 3.05 18.49
N THR A 334 -1.99 3.80 17.39
CA THR A 334 -0.91 4.73 16.96
C THR A 334 -1.51 5.87 16.15
N SER A 335 -1.67 7.06 16.73
CA SER A 335 -2.28 8.21 16.05
C SER A 335 -1.47 8.62 14.81
N GLY A 336 -2.11 8.65 13.65
CA GLY A 336 -1.55 9.23 12.42
C GLY A 336 -0.49 8.41 11.69
N ARG A 337 -0.17 7.18 12.13
CA ARG A 337 0.71 6.26 11.40
C ARG A 337 -0.10 5.19 10.64
N PRO A 338 0.25 4.84 9.39
CA PRO A 338 -0.28 3.66 8.73
C PRO A 338 0.00 2.41 9.56
N GLN A 339 -0.95 1.48 9.65
CA GLN A 339 -0.78 0.23 10.41
C GLN A 339 0.49 -0.55 10.02
N ILE A 340 0.87 -0.50 8.75
CA ILE A 340 2.01 -1.26 8.23
C ILE A 340 3.37 -0.59 8.57
N THR A 341 3.37 0.58 9.21
CA THR A 341 4.59 1.23 9.71
C THR A 341 4.97 0.83 11.14
N GLU A 342 4.15 0.07 11.86
CA GLU A 342 4.51 -0.36 13.23
C GLU A 342 5.70 -1.33 13.26
N THR A 343 5.98 -2.00 12.13
CA THR A 343 7.13 -2.91 11.96
C THR A 343 8.29 -2.33 11.14
N LEU A 344 8.10 -1.18 10.49
CA LEU A 344 9.16 -0.52 9.74
C LEU A 344 9.77 0.55 10.64
N GLU A 345 11.01 0.35 11.07
CA GLU A 345 11.78 1.42 11.72
C GLU A 345 11.66 2.68 10.82
N PRO A 346 11.20 3.84 11.33
CA PRO A 346 11.04 5.03 10.52
C PRO A 346 12.40 5.37 9.92
N LEU A 347 12.53 5.24 8.60
CA LEU A 347 13.71 5.69 7.89
C LEU A 347 13.77 7.20 8.06
N VAL A 348 14.56 7.67 9.04
CA VAL A 348 14.99 9.05 9.16
C VAL A 348 15.53 9.47 7.79
N GLN A 349 15.28 10.72 7.37
CA GLN A 349 15.63 11.30 6.07
C GLN A 349 17.01 10.89 5.50
N GLY A 350 17.97 10.55 6.36
CA GLY A 350 19.24 9.91 5.99
C GLY A 350 19.08 8.64 5.16
N ASN A 351 18.37 7.60 5.64
CA ASN A 351 18.27 6.32 4.93
C ASN A 351 17.48 6.41 3.61
N TRP A 352 16.57 7.38 3.47
CA TRP A 352 15.76 7.59 2.25
C TRP A 352 16.59 8.06 1.06
N THR A 353 17.69 8.77 1.34
CA THR A 353 18.55 9.39 0.32
C THR A 353 19.88 8.68 0.13
N ASP A 354 20.19 7.69 0.96
CA ASP A 354 21.49 6.99 0.98
C ASP A 354 21.88 6.38 -0.37
N THR A 355 20.90 5.86 -1.12
CA THR A 355 21.10 5.29 -2.45
C THR A 355 21.03 6.33 -3.56
N ALA A 356 20.54 7.54 -3.26
CA ALA A 356 20.24 8.61 -4.21
C ALA A 356 21.35 9.66 -4.31
N TYR A 357 21.90 10.08 -3.17
CA TYR A 357 22.81 11.22 -3.08
C TYR A 357 24.27 10.81 -3.00
N VAL A 358 25.12 11.55 -3.71
CA VAL A 358 26.57 11.42 -3.64
C VAL A 358 27.05 11.79 -2.24
N ILE A 359 27.93 10.95 -1.69
CA ILE A 359 28.59 11.22 -0.42
C ILE A 359 29.66 12.31 -0.64
N PRO A 360 29.63 13.43 0.10
CA PRO A 360 30.65 14.47 -0.01
C PRO A 360 32.06 13.91 0.24
N LYS A 361 33.07 14.41 -0.49
CA LYS A 361 34.48 14.04 -0.27
C LYS A 361 34.88 14.35 1.17
N GLY A 362 35.35 13.35 1.91
CA GLY A 362 35.79 13.46 3.31
C GLY A 362 34.88 12.76 4.33
N ASP A 363 33.69 12.32 3.93
CA ASP A 363 32.76 11.61 4.82
C ASP A 363 32.88 10.09 4.61
N ASN A 364 33.29 9.35 5.66
CA ASN A 364 33.59 7.93 5.54
C ASN A 364 32.31 7.08 5.65
N ALA A 365 31.89 6.45 4.55
CA ALA A 365 30.72 5.58 4.50
C ALA A 365 30.73 4.48 5.59
N ARG A 366 31.92 4.01 5.98
CA ARG A 366 32.10 3.01 7.05
C ARG A 366 31.81 3.58 8.44
N GLU A 367 32.12 4.85 8.66
CA GLU A 367 31.92 5.55 9.92
C GLU A 367 30.46 5.96 10.12
N ARG A 368 29.77 6.39 9.05
CA ARG A 368 28.31 6.56 9.06
C ARG A 368 27.60 5.24 9.39
N ARG A 369 27.97 4.12 8.75
CA ARG A 369 27.42 2.78 9.08
C ARG A 369 27.67 2.36 10.53
N ARG A 370 28.82 2.73 11.12
CA ARG A 370 29.13 2.46 12.54
C ARG A 370 28.31 3.33 13.48
N LYS A 371 28.22 4.64 13.24
CA LYS A 371 27.33 5.55 13.99
C LYS A 371 25.87 5.12 13.89
N ARG A 372 25.45 4.64 12.70
CA ARG A 372 24.12 4.07 12.43
C ARG A 372 23.81 2.85 13.29
N ARG A 373 24.68 1.84 13.29
CA ARG A 373 24.51 0.65 14.15
C ARG A 373 24.47 0.97 15.64
N LYS A 374 25.17 2.04 16.05
CA LYS A 374 25.16 2.51 17.43
C LYS A 374 23.81 3.18 17.78
N LEU A 375 23.32 4.09 16.93
CA LEU A 375 22.01 4.74 17.09
C LEU A 375 20.83 3.75 17.00
N GLU A 376 20.88 2.78 16.06
CA GLU A 376 19.89 1.69 15.94
C GLU A 376 19.85 0.84 17.22
N ARG A 377 21.00 0.62 17.87
CA ARG A 377 21.09 -0.13 19.13
C ARG A 377 20.57 0.68 20.32
N GLU A 378 20.95 1.95 20.41
CA GLU A 378 20.48 2.88 21.46
C GLU A 378 18.96 3.11 21.39
N ALA A 379 18.38 3.19 20.19
CA ALA A 379 16.93 3.31 19.99
C ALA A 379 16.17 2.03 20.39
N ARG A 380 16.78 0.85 20.24
CA ARG A 380 16.21 -0.43 20.72
C ARG A 380 16.25 -0.54 22.24
N GLU A 381 17.32 -0.06 22.85
CA GLU A 381 17.51 -0.07 24.31
C GLU A 381 16.54 0.93 24.99
N THR A 382 16.40 2.15 24.46
CA THR A 382 15.42 3.14 24.97
C THR A 382 13.96 2.77 24.70
N GLY A 383 13.67 2.03 23.63
CA GLY A 383 12.33 1.50 23.35
C GLY A 383 11.90 0.32 24.26
N GLN A 384 12.85 -0.34 24.93
CA GLN A 384 12.57 -1.40 25.91
C GLN A 384 12.38 -0.85 27.34
N GLU A 385 13.07 0.24 27.70
CA GLU A 385 12.91 0.86 29.03
C GLU A 385 11.50 1.46 29.26
N GLY A 386 10.81 1.89 28.20
CA GLY A 386 9.41 2.35 28.29
C GLY A 386 8.35 1.24 28.40
N ARG A 387 8.74 -0.03 28.48
CA ARG A 387 7.83 -1.19 28.58
C ARG A 387 7.90 -1.91 29.94
N LEU A 388 8.75 -1.45 30.85
CA LEU A 388 8.94 -2.08 32.16
C LEU A 388 8.30 -1.32 33.33
N ASP A 389 7.74 -0.12 33.11
CA ASP A 389 6.94 0.60 34.11
C ASP A 389 5.67 1.19 33.48
N SER A 390 4.62 0.37 33.31
CA SER A 390 3.20 0.78 33.33
C SER A 390 2.26 -0.42 33.23
#